data_AF-A0A845G025-F1
#
_entry.id   AF-A0A845G025-F1
#
_cell.length_a   1.000
_cell.length_b   1.000
_cell.length_c   1.000
_cell.angle_alpha   90.00
_cell.angle_beta   90.00
_cell.angle_gamma   90.00
#
_symmetry.space_group_name_H-M   'P 1'
#
loop_
_entity.id
_entity.type
_entity.pdbx_description
1 polymer ?
#
loop_
_entity_poly.entity_id
_entity_poly.type
_entity_poly.pdbx_seq_one_letter_code
_entity_poly.pdbx_strand_id
1 'polypeptide(L)'
;MAAACWAVVAINSARAEPVFQAPPDVAAARSELAIRAPLNALANAGRRLVAAGQRGHILYSDDGRTWVQAAVPVSSDLVALSFPTPAEGWAVGHDGVVLHTTDGGANWLRQLDRRMTGIGAFGDAAGTGPAPVGDAVLLDVWFADLRSGFAVGAFGLILHTADGGKNWTAWTARADNPRGMHLYAIRPVNGELYIAGEQGLLLKFDRTLQRFVKIELPYKGSLFGVSGANGLLLVYGLRGNAFRSTDGGANWEKADTGISAGLTGCLIRGDGSVVLSSQAGHVLLSRDRGKSFRLVSTAPAAPIFAMVALDEGNIALSGIGGIRLEAVK
;
A
#
# COMPACT_ATOMS: atom_id res chain seq x y z
N MET A 1 66.42 -49.26 7.09
CA MET A 1 66.44 -47.93 7.72
C MET A 1 65.12 -47.25 7.34
N ALA A 2 64.31 -46.87 8.32
CA ALA A 2 62.86 -46.66 8.20
C ALA A 2 62.47 -45.49 7.27
N ALA A 3 61.46 -45.71 6.43
CA ALA A 3 60.82 -44.67 5.63
C ALA A 3 59.77 -43.93 6.48
N ALA A 4 59.93 -42.60 6.61
CA ALA A 4 58.99 -41.73 7.30
C ALA A 4 57.81 -41.41 6.37
N CYS A 5 56.61 -41.79 6.79
CA CYS A 5 55.36 -41.48 6.10
C CYS A 5 54.83 -40.14 6.64
N TRP A 6 54.83 -39.09 5.82
CA TRP A 6 54.22 -37.81 6.16
C TRP A 6 52.73 -37.85 5.79
N ALA A 7 51.86 -37.90 6.79
CA ALA A 7 50.43 -37.73 6.60
C ALA A 7 50.13 -36.24 6.39
N VAL A 8 49.75 -35.87 5.16
CA VAL A 8 49.16 -34.57 4.86
C VAL A 8 47.74 -34.57 5.41
N VAL A 9 47.52 -33.85 6.51
CA VAL A 9 46.16 -33.53 6.98
C VAL A 9 45.64 -32.41 6.08
N ALA A 10 44.81 -32.76 5.11
CA ALA A 10 44.02 -31.79 4.37
C ALA A 10 42.94 -31.22 5.30
N ILE A 11 43.13 -29.99 5.77
CA ILE A 11 42.08 -29.25 6.46
C ILE A 11 41.09 -28.81 5.38
N ASN A 12 40.08 -29.64 5.13
CA ASN A 12 38.90 -29.22 4.40
C ASN A 12 38.15 -28.21 5.27
N SER A 13 38.41 -26.91 5.06
CA SER A 13 37.51 -25.87 5.51
C SER A 13 36.21 -26.02 4.71
N ALA A 14 35.26 -26.79 5.23
CA ALA A 14 33.90 -26.80 4.74
C ALA A 14 33.37 -25.36 4.85
N ARG A 15 33.23 -24.66 3.71
CA ARG A 15 32.45 -23.43 3.67
C ARG A 15 31.03 -23.84 3.99
N ALA A 16 30.52 -23.43 5.15
CA ALA A 16 29.11 -23.57 5.44
C ALA A 16 28.33 -22.96 4.28
N GLU A 17 27.45 -23.75 3.65
CA GLU A 17 26.52 -23.19 2.67
C GLU A 17 25.71 -22.09 3.36
N PRO A 18 25.48 -20.94 2.70
CA PRO A 18 24.66 -19.89 3.28
C PRO A 18 23.28 -20.48 3.58
N VAL A 19 22.96 -20.59 4.88
CA VAL A 19 21.64 -21.03 5.33
C VAL A 19 20.62 -20.03 4.79
N PHE A 20 19.65 -20.51 4.03
CA PHE A 20 18.57 -19.68 3.50
C PHE A 20 17.86 -18.96 4.67
N GLN A 21 17.73 -17.64 4.55
CA GLN A 21 16.98 -16.82 5.50
C GLN A 21 15.76 -16.23 4.78
N ALA A 22 14.60 -16.33 5.42
CA ALA A 22 13.36 -15.81 4.85
C ALA A 22 13.38 -14.27 4.78
N PRO A 23 12.70 -13.63 3.81
CA PRO A 23 12.73 -12.18 3.64
C PRO A 23 12.41 -11.33 4.89
N PRO A 24 11.47 -11.72 5.78
CA PRO A 24 11.20 -10.99 7.03
C PRO A 24 12.34 -11.04 8.05
N ASP A 25 13.27 -11.98 7.90
CA ASP A 25 14.38 -12.22 8.82
C ASP A 25 15.71 -11.60 8.27
N VAL A 26 15.66 -10.94 7.11
CA VAL A 26 16.84 -10.36 6.42
C VAL A 26 16.60 -8.88 6.17
N ALA A 27 17.54 -8.01 6.56
CA ALA A 27 17.45 -6.58 6.29
C ALA A 27 17.57 -6.25 4.79
N ALA A 28 16.95 -5.14 4.37
CA ALA A 28 17.03 -4.69 2.98
C ALA A 28 18.48 -4.36 2.59
N ALA A 29 18.95 -4.95 1.49
CA ALA A 29 20.27 -4.69 0.96
C ALA A 29 20.38 -3.25 0.41
N ARG A 30 21.51 -2.60 0.65
CA ARG A 30 21.81 -1.29 0.04
C ARG A 30 22.04 -1.44 -1.46
N SER A 31 21.42 -0.58 -2.26
CA SER A 31 21.59 -0.60 -3.71
C SER A 31 21.41 0.79 -4.32
N GLU A 32 22.37 1.21 -5.14
CA GLU A 32 22.25 2.43 -5.95
C GLU A 32 21.11 2.32 -6.99
N LEU A 33 20.71 1.09 -7.33
CA LEU A 33 19.61 0.83 -8.26
C LEU A 33 18.23 0.82 -7.57
N ALA A 34 18.17 0.99 -6.25
CA ALA A 34 16.90 0.99 -5.51
C ALA A 34 15.91 2.03 -6.06
N ILE A 35 16.40 3.21 -6.48
CA ILE A 35 15.56 4.26 -7.07
C ILE A 35 14.92 3.90 -8.41
N ARG A 36 15.43 2.85 -9.09
CA ARG A 36 14.89 2.33 -10.35
C ARG A 36 14.11 1.03 -10.16
N ALA A 37 14.05 0.51 -8.94
CA ALA A 37 13.30 -0.70 -8.63
C ALA A 37 11.78 -0.44 -8.73
N PRO A 38 10.96 -1.50 -8.84
CA PRO A 38 9.51 -1.37 -8.69
C PRO A 38 9.15 -0.81 -7.30
N LEU A 39 8.43 0.31 -7.30
CA LEU A 39 8.01 1.01 -6.08
C LEU A 39 6.48 1.06 -6.01
N ASN A 40 5.95 0.28 -5.09
CA ASN A 40 4.52 0.00 -4.93
C ASN A 40 3.78 1.16 -4.25
N ALA A 41 4.43 1.85 -3.32
CA ALA A 41 3.83 2.91 -2.51
C ALA A 41 4.62 4.22 -2.61
N LEU A 42 3.90 5.32 -2.46
CA LEU A 42 4.43 6.67 -2.36
C LEU A 42 3.53 7.48 -1.42
N ALA A 43 4.12 8.18 -0.46
CA ALA A 43 3.41 8.98 0.54
C ALA A 43 4.16 10.27 0.88
N ASN A 44 3.41 11.29 1.32
CA ASN A 44 3.95 12.51 1.89
C ASN A 44 4.09 12.35 3.41
N ALA A 45 5.31 12.50 3.93
CA ALA A 45 5.64 12.67 5.34
C ALA A 45 5.86 14.17 5.62
N GLY A 46 4.76 14.93 5.75
CA GLY A 46 4.83 16.38 5.69
C GLY A 46 5.29 16.85 4.31
N ARG A 47 6.45 17.51 4.23
CA ARG A 47 7.08 17.92 2.94
C ARG A 47 7.95 16.83 2.32
N ARG A 48 8.38 15.84 3.10
CA ARG A 48 9.23 14.76 2.63
C ARG A 48 8.41 13.74 1.84
N LEU A 49 8.98 13.23 0.76
CA LEU A 49 8.44 12.10 0.03
C LEU A 49 9.05 10.81 0.55
N VAL A 50 8.23 9.77 0.69
CA VAL A 50 8.67 8.42 1.07
C VAL A 50 8.06 7.43 0.10
N ALA A 51 8.90 6.59 -0.51
CA ALA A 51 8.50 5.54 -1.42
C ALA A 51 8.91 4.18 -0.87
N ALA A 52 8.07 3.16 -1.06
CA ALA A 52 8.35 1.79 -0.64
C ALA A 52 8.02 0.80 -1.76
N GLY A 53 8.72 -0.33 -1.78
CA GLY A 53 8.51 -1.33 -2.81
C GLY A 53 9.16 -2.67 -2.50
N GLN A 54 9.62 -3.31 -3.56
CA GLN A 54 10.13 -4.67 -3.48
C GLN A 54 11.43 -4.77 -2.66
N ARG A 55 11.70 -5.97 -2.13
CA ARG A 55 12.97 -6.29 -1.44
C ARG A 55 13.24 -5.40 -0.22
N GLY A 56 12.19 -4.94 0.46
CA GLY A 56 12.28 -4.05 1.62
C GLY A 56 12.82 -2.66 1.30
N HIS A 57 12.88 -2.27 0.02
CA HIS A 57 13.35 -0.93 -0.35
C HIS A 57 12.35 0.12 0.14
N ILE A 58 12.83 1.00 1.02
CA ILE A 58 12.22 2.30 1.31
C ILE A 58 13.22 3.38 0.93
N LEU A 59 12.75 4.40 0.23
CA LEU A 59 13.52 5.57 -0.19
C LEU A 59 12.81 6.82 0.31
N TYR A 60 13.56 7.84 0.71
CA TYR A 60 12.99 9.14 1.07
C TYR A 60 13.73 10.29 0.40
N SER A 61 13.03 11.41 0.22
CA SER A 61 13.56 12.61 -0.43
C SER A 61 12.87 13.86 0.08
N ASP A 62 13.65 14.92 0.31
CA ASP A 62 13.14 16.23 0.75
C ASP A 62 12.89 17.20 -0.42
N ASP A 63 13.37 16.87 -1.62
CA ASP A 63 13.25 17.70 -2.84
C ASP A 63 12.62 16.95 -4.03
N GLY A 64 12.32 15.67 -3.86
CA GLY A 64 11.80 14.76 -4.90
C GLY A 64 12.82 14.37 -5.98
N ARG A 65 14.06 14.85 -5.90
CA ARG A 65 15.11 14.66 -6.92
C ARG A 65 16.24 13.80 -6.39
N THR A 66 16.70 14.07 -5.18
CA THR A 66 17.74 13.29 -4.51
C THR A 66 17.09 12.35 -3.51
N TRP A 67 17.31 11.06 -3.72
CA TRP A 67 16.69 9.99 -2.93
C TRP A 67 17.73 9.24 -2.12
N VAL A 68 17.40 8.99 -0.86
CA VAL A 68 18.23 8.24 0.07
C VAL A 68 17.48 6.96 0.44
N GLN A 69 18.15 5.81 0.31
CA GLN A 69 17.57 4.55 0.80
C GLN A 69 17.53 4.59 2.34
N ALA A 70 16.44 4.14 2.94
CA ALA A 70 16.30 4.04 4.39
C ALA A 70 16.98 2.78 4.94
N ALA A 71 17.18 2.72 6.26
CA ALA A 71 17.51 1.47 6.94
C ALA A 71 16.21 0.70 7.26
N VAL A 72 16.06 -0.49 6.69
CA VAL A 72 14.85 -1.31 6.79
C VAL A 72 15.23 -2.72 7.28
N PRO A 73 14.62 -3.23 8.36
CA PRO A 73 15.04 -4.47 9.02
C PRO A 73 14.49 -5.74 8.34
N VAL A 74 13.83 -5.60 7.20
CA VAL A 74 13.22 -6.70 6.42
C VAL A 74 13.50 -6.51 4.93
N SER A 75 13.40 -7.58 4.17
CA SER A 75 13.51 -7.61 2.70
C SER A 75 12.23 -8.11 2.05
N SER A 76 11.14 -8.21 2.81
CA SER A 76 9.78 -8.44 2.29
C SER A 76 9.33 -7.32 1.37
N ASP A 77 8.44 -7.63 0.44
CA ASP A 77 7.84 -6.62 -0.44
C ASP A 77 6.88 -5.74 0.36
N LEU A 78 7.12 -4.42 0.30
CA LEU A 78 6.28 -3.41 0.94
C LEU A 78 5.33 -2.81 -0.08
N VAL A 79 4.08 -2.59 0.31
CA VAL A 79 3.00 -2.26 -0.63
C VAL A 79 2.23 -0.99 -0.28
N ALA A 80 2.26 -0.54 0.98
CA ALA A 80 1.56 0.67 1.40
C ALA A 80 2.29 1.42 2.51
N LEU A 81 2.04 2.73 2.56
CA LEU A 81 2.61 3.68 3.52
C LEU A 81 1.49 4.57 4.08
N SER A 82 1.58 4.91 5.36
CA SER A 82 0.70 5.91 6.00
C SER A 82 1.52 6.80 6.93
N PHE A 83 1.36 8.11 6.78
CA PHE A 83 2.04 9.13 7.61
C PHE A 83 0.99 10.07 8.22
N PRO A 84 0.49 9.80 9.44
CA PRO A 84 -0.41 10.73 10.13
C PRO A 84 0.31 11.98 10.63
N THR A 85 1.65 11.98 10.69
CA THR A 85 2.47 13.16 10.99
C THR A 85 3.71 13.20 10.08
N PRO A 86 4.47 14.32 10.04
CA PRO A 86 5.70 14.38 9.27
C PRO A 86 6.82 13.45 9.74
N ALA A 87 6.81 13.02 11.00
CA ALA A 87 7.87 12.19 11.59
C ALA A 87 7.44 10.73 11.75
N GLU A 88 6.19 10.50 12.15
CA GLU A 88 5.65 9.18 12.46
C GLU A 88 4.94 8.56 11.26
N GLY A 89 5.29 7.33 10.91
CA GLY A 89 4.70 6.63 9.78
C GLY A 89 4.76 5.12 9.87
N TRP A 90 3.89 4.46 9.11
CA TRP A 90 3.76 3.01 9.05
C TRP A 90 3.93 2.50 7.62
N ALA A 91 4.56 1.34 7.48
CA ALA A 91 4.65 0.60 6.23
C ALA A 91 4.12 -0.82 6.43
N VAL A 92 3.40 -1.34 5.44
CA VAL A 92 2.90 -2.73 5.47
C VAL A 92 3.22 -3.44 4.16
N GLY A 93 3.19 -4.77 4.20
CA GLY A 93 3.56 -5.58 3.06
C GLY A 93 3.21 -7.05 3.19
N HIS A 94 3.93 -7.83 2.40
CA HIS A 94 3.89 -9.28 2.44
C HIS A 94 4.45 -9.82 3.76
N ASP A 95 4.23 -11.11 4.01
CA ASP A 95 4.69 -11.83 5.21
C ASP A 95 4.17 -11.24 6.55
N GLY A 96 3.01 -10.57 6.50
CA GLY A 96 2.39 -9.89 7.63
C GLY A 96 3.24 -8.76 8.21
N VAL A 97 4.18 -8.21 7.46
CA VAL A 97 5.08 -7.17 7.97
C VAL A 97 4.32 -5.88 8.25
N VAL A 98 4.54 -5.33 9.44
CA VAL A 98 4.22 -3.94 9.81
C VAL A 98 5.47 -3.29 10.36
N LEU A 99 5.87 -2.17 9.76
CA LEU A 99 7.00 -1.35 10.18
C LEU A 99 6.51 0.01 10.64
N HIS A 100 7.29 0.63 11.52
CA HIS A 100 7.06 1.97 12.05
C HIS A 100 8.34 2.81 12.00
N THR A 101 8.21 4.09 11.68
CA THR A 101 9.27 5.09 11.70
C THR A 101 8.85 6.26 12.56
N THR A 102 9.82 6.87 13.25
CA THR A 102 9.63 8.09 14.08
C THR A 102 10.46 9.26 13.56
N ASP A 103 11.10 9.13 12.39
CA ASP A 103 12.05 10.09 11.83
C ASP A 103 11.78 10.45 10.35
N GLY A 104 10.53 10.32 9.94
CA GLY A 104 10.07 10.67 8.60
C GLY A 104 10.54 9.66 7.56
N GLY A 105 10.72 8.39 7.94
CA GLY A 105 11.02 7.28 7.03
C GLY A 105 12.49 7.02 6.79
N ALA A 106 13.41 7.59 7.58
CA ALA A 106 14.85 7.35 7.43
C ALA A 106 15.27 6.03 8.11
N ASN A 107 14.67 5.70 9.26
CA ASN A 107 14.87 4.45 9.97
C ASN A 107 13.53 3.79 10.29
N TRP A 108 13.47 2.46 10.14
CA TRP A 108 12.26 1.68 10.35
C TRP A 108 12.48 0.57 11.36
N LEU A 109 11.49 0.38 12.24
CA LEU A 109 11.45 -0.67 13.24
C LEU A 109 10.26 -1.57 12.98
N ARG A 110 10.46 -2.87 13.16
CA ARG A 110 9.39 -3.86 13.01
C ARG A 110 8.47 -3.83 14.22
N GLN A 111 7.16 -3.73 13.97
CA GLN A 111 6.13 -3.79 15.01
C GLN A 111 5.36 -5.11 14.98
N LEU A 112 5.17 -5.70 13.81
CA LEU A 112 4.50 -7.00 13.67
C LEU A 112 5.47 -8.08 13.20
N ASP A 113 5.51 -9.19 13.93
CA ASP A 113 6.31 -10.38 13.61
C ASP A 113 5.43 -11.58 13.29
N ARG A 114 5.79 -12.35 12.26
CA ARG A 114 5.21 -13.66 11.91
C ARG A 114 5.12 -14.64 13.09
N ARG A 115 5.98 -14.46 14.10
CA ARG A 115 6.03 -15.27 15.33
C ARG A 115 5.04 -14.80 16.40
N MET A 116 4.40 -13.64 16.25
CA MET A 116 3.41 -13.19 17.21
C MET A 116 2.17 -14.07 17.17
N THR A 117 1.92 -14.72 18.30
CA THR A 117 0.72 -15.52 18.56
C THR A 117 -0.38 -14.61 19.12
N GLY A 118 -1.66 -14.95 18.89
CA GLY A 118 -2.80 -14.26 19.51
C GLY A 118 -3.56 -13.25 18.64
N ILE A 119 -3.10 -12.98 17.41
CA ILE A 119 -3.83 -12.12 16.45
C ILE A 119 -4.99 -12.87 15.77
N GLY A 120 -5.22 -14.13 16.14
CA GLY A 120 -6.17 -15.01 15.47
C GLY A 120 -5.63 -15.50 14.14
N ALA A 121 -6.22 -16.58 13.63
CA ALA A 121 -5.85 -17.11 12.33
C ALA A 121 -6.84 -16.61 11.28
N PHE A 122 -6.34 -16.32 10.09
CA PHE A 122 -7.09 -15.69 9.00
C PHE A 122 -7.30 -16.68 7.86
N GLY A 123 -8.28 -16.45 6.97
CA GLY A 123 -8.40 -17.30 5.79
C GLY A 123 -7.11 -17.26 4.97
N ASP A 124 -6.67 -18.41 4.47
CA ASP A 124 -5.49 -18.52 3.61
C ASP A 124 -5.84 -18.45 2.11
N ALA A 125 -4.81 -18.31 1.28
CA ALA A 125 -4.95 -18.26 -0.18
C ALA A 125 -5.44 -19.55 -0.84
N ALA A 126 -5.34 -20.66 -0.12
CA ALA A 126 -5.71 -21.97 -0.62
C ALA A 126 -7.13 -22.39 -0.19
N GLY A 127 -7.81 -21.60 0.65
CA GLY A 127 -9.05 -21.99 1.31
C GLY A 127 -8.89 -23.18 2.26
N THR A 128 -7.66 -23.48 2.69
CA THR A 128 -7.33 -24.67 3.49
C THR A 128 -7.54 -24.48 4.99
N GLY A 129 -7.88 -23.26 5.41
CA GLY A 129 -8.33 -22.96 6.76
C GLY A 129 -7.62 -21.74 7.36
N PRO A 130 -7.54 -21.69 8.69
CA PRO A 130 -6.86 -20.60 9.40
C PRO A 130 -5.33 -20.61 9.16
N ALA A 131 -4.79 -19.61 8.47
CA ALA A 131 -3.36 -19.33 8.34
C ALA A 131 -2.82 -18.41 9.45
N PRO A 132 -1.52 -18.55 9.80
CA PRO A 132 -0.84 -17.63 10.69
C PRO A 132 -0.66 -16.25 10.03
N VAL A 133 -0.58 -15.19 10.85
CA VAL A 133 -0.35 -13.81 10.37
C VAL A 133 0.96 -13.67 9.59
N GLY A 134 1.93 -14.56 9.85
CA GLY A 134 3.20 -14.61 9.13
C GLY A 134 3.11 -14.83 7.63
N ASP A 135 2.00 -15.39 7.15
CA ASP A 135 1.74 -15.60 5.72
C ASP A 135 0.74 -14.57 5.16
N ALA A 136 0.37 -13.58 5.97
CA ALA A 136 -0.60 -12.56 5.56
C ALA A 136 -0.02 -11.63 4.49
N VAL A 137 -0.89 -11.21 3.58
CA VAL A 137 -0.59 -10.16 2.61
C VAL A 137 -1.41 -8.93 2.98
N LEU A 138 -0.78 -7.97 3.67
CA LEU A 138 -1.37 -6.67 3.92
C LEU A 138 -1.22 -5.83 2.65
N LEU A 139 -2.32 -5.23 2.20
CA LEU A 139 -2.41 -4.52 0.92
C LEU A 139 -2.54 -3.00 1.10
N ASP A 140 -3.06 -2.55 2.24
CA ASP A 140 -3.11 -1.13 2.57
C ASP A 140 -3.10 -0.88 4.08
N VAL A 141 -2.67 0.32 4.47
CA VAL A 141 -2.63 0.78 5.85
C VAL A 141 -3.10 2.21 5.95
N TRP A 142 -3.82 2.53 7.02
CA TRP A 142 -4.25 3.87 7.34
C TRP A 142 -4.25 4.10 8.85
N PHE A 143 -3.68 5.21 9.28
CA PHE A 143 -3.74 5.68 10.66
C PHE A 143 -4.54 6.97 10.75
N ALA A 144 -5.47 7.03 11.70
CA ALA A 144 -6.22 8.24 12.04
C ALA A 144 -5.36 9.24 12.81
N ASP A 145 -4.51 8.70 13.69
CA ASP A 145 -3.59 9.40 14.57
C ASP A 145 -2.45 8.45 14.98
N LEU A 146 -1.62 8.85 15.94
CA LEU A 146 -0.47 8.06 16.41
C LEU A 146 -0.85 6.79 17.19
N ARG A 147 -2.14 6.57 17.48
CA ARG A 147 -2.63 5.46 18.29
C ARG A 147 -3.55 4.53 17.51
N SER A 148 -4.50 5.08 16.77
CA SER A 148 -5.52 4.29 16.08
C SER A 148 -5.26 4.17 14.59
N GLY A 149 -5.21 2.92 14.13
CA GLY A 149 -5.01 2.61 12.73
C GLY A 149 -5.53 1.23 12.34
N PHE A 150 -5.62 1.04 11.04
CA PHE A 150 -6.08 -0.18 10.40
C PHE A 150 -5.08 -0.62 9.33
N ALA A 151 -4.88 -1.92 9.21
CA ALA A 151 -4.26 -2.54 8.06
C ALA A 151 -5.25 -3.53 7.44
N VAL A 152 -5.37 -3.53 6.12
CA VAL A 152 -6.31 -4.40 5.38
C VAL A 152 -5.55 -5.19 4.32
N GLY A 153 -6.08 -6.35 3.92
CA GLY A 153 -5.35 -7.20 3.00
C GLY A 153 -6.14 -8.33 2.36
N ALA A 154 -5.40 -9.35 1.95
CA ALA A 154 -5.93 -10.55 1.33
C ALA A 154 -6.85 -11.33 2.31
N PHE A 155 -7.69 -12.19 1.74
CA PHE A 155 -8.69 -13.02 2.42
C PHE A 155 -9.59 -12.29 3.43
N GLY A 156 -9.95 -11.03 3.14
CA GLY A 156 -10.76 -10.20 4.02
C GLY A 156 -10.06 -9.78 5.32
N LEU A 157 -8.73 -9.88 5.39
CA LEU A 157 -7.95 -9.51 6.56
C LEU A 157 -8.16 -8.03 6.90
N ILE A 158 -8.56 -7.79 8.15
CA ILE A 158 -8.59 -6.46 8.76
C ILE A 158 -7.91 -6.58 10.11
N LEU A 159 -6.86 -5.78 10.32
CA LEU A 159 -6.19 -5.60 11.60
C LEU A 159 -6.46 -4.20 12.11
N HIS A 160 -6.69 -4.06 13.41
CA HIS A 160 -6.84 -2.78 14.09
C HIS A 160 -5.87 -2.67 15.26
N THR A 161 -5.34 -1.46 15.46
CA THR A 161 -4.58 -1.08 16.64
C THR A 161 -5.19 0.15 17.29
N ALA A 162 -5.06 0.23 18.61
CA ALA A 162 -5.47 1.38 19.43
C ALA A 162 -4.31 1.95 20.26
N ASP A 163 -3.08 1.49 20.02
CA ASP A 163 -1.87 1.85 20.77
C ASP A 163 -0.65 2.10 19.88
N GLY A 164 -0.87 2.45 18.62
CA GLY A 164 0.17 2.84 17.68
C GLY A 164 0.90 1.65 17.06
N GLY A 165 0.21 0.53 16.92
CA GLY A 165 0.73 -0.70 16.33
C GLY A 165 1.57 -1.56 17.29
N LYS A 166 1.57 -1.26 18.60
CA LYS A 166 2.20 -2.12 19.60
C LYS A 166 1.42 -3.42 19.77
N ASN A 167 0.09 -3.34 19.71
CA ASN A 167 -0.80 -4.48 19.65
C ASN A 167 -1.75 -4.35 18.46
N TRP A 168 -1.95 -5.46 17.76
CA TRP A 168 -2.88 -5.59 16.64
C TRP A 168 -3.93 -6.64 16.95
N THR A 169 -5.17 -6.36 16.55
CA THR A 169 -6.31 -7.25 16.78
C THR A 169 -7.05 -7.52 15.47
N ALA A 170 -7.47 -8.77 15.27
CA ALA A 170 -8.33 -9.15 14.16
C ALA A 170 -9.68 -8.42 14.22
N TRP A 171 -10.04 -7.78 13.11
CA TRP A 171 -11.31 -7.07 12.93
C TRP A 171 -12.15 -7.61 11.77
N THR A 172 -11.72 -8.69 11.11
CA THR A 172 -12.42 -9.31 9.97
C THR A 172 -13.88 -9.65 10.28
N ALA A 173 -14.17 -10.16 11.48
CA ALA A 173 -15.55 -10.47 11.90
C ALA A 173 -16.45 -9.23 12.00
N ARG A 174 -15.87 -8.02 11.99
CA ARG A 174 -16.57 -6.72 12.05
C ARG A 174 -16.71 -6.08 10.65
N ALA A 175 -16.80 -6.89 9.60
CA ALA A 175 -17.02 -6.41 8.25
C ALA A 175 -18.05 -7.27 7.49
N ASP A 176 -18.88 -6.62 6.68
CA ASP A 176 -19.83 -7.29 5.76
C ASP A 176 -19.10 -7.87 4.53
N ASN A 177 -18.18 -8.79 4.79
CA ASN A 177 -17.40 -9.51 3.80
C ASN A 177 -17.38 -11.03 4.10
N PRO A 178 -18.54 -11.71 4.07
CA PRO A 178 -18.65 -13.11 4.47
C PRO A 178 -17.89 -14.08 3.55
N ARG A 179 -17.52 -13.63 2.34
CA ARG A 179 -16.78 -14.42 1.36
C ARG A 179 -15.26 -14.26 1.47
N GLY A 180 -14.77 -13.44 2.42
CA GLY A 180 -13.34 -13.19 2.58
C GLY A 180 -12.68 -12.57 1.34
N MET A 181 -13.41 -11.70 0.62
CA MET A 181 -12.86 -11.02 -0.56
C MET A 181 -11.68 -10.13 -0.18
N HIS A 182 -10.72 -9.96 -1.10
CA HIS A 182 -9.57 -9.10 -0.85
C HIS A 182 -9.99 -7.64 -0.66
N LEU A 183 -9.29 -6.97 0.27
CA LEU A 183 -9.46 -5.56 0.58
C LEU A 183 -8.22 -4.81 0.08
N TYR A 184 -8.40 -3.94 -0.91
CA TYR A 184 -7.30 -3.30 -1.63
C TYR A 184 -6.95 -1.91 -1.12
N ALA A 185 -7.91 -1.18 -0.55
CA ALA A 185 -7.67 0.17 -0.08
C ALA A 185 -8.54 0.51 1.12
N ILE A 186 -7.99 1.28 2.05
CA ILE A 186 -8.67 1.88 3.21
C ILE A 186 -8.34 3.36 3.29
N ARG A 187 -9.33 4.24 3.13
CA ARG A 187 -9.10 5.70 3.16
C ARG A 187 -10.21 6.45 3.86
N PRO A 188 -9.88 7.50 4.62
CA PRO A 188 -10.86 8.44 5.12
C PRO A 188 -11.36 9.31 3.97
N VAL A 189 -12.66 9.54 3.92
CA VAL A 189 -13.32 10.43 2.95
C VAL A 189 -14.40 11.21 3.67
N ASN A 190 -14.28 12.54 3.68
CA ASN A 190 -15.28 13.45 4.27
C ASN A 190 -15.69 13.08 5.71
N GLY A 191 -14.73 12.70 6.57
CA GLY A 191 -14.96 12.35 7.99
C GLY A 191 -15.39 10.90 8.25
N GLU A 192 -15.63 10.13 7.19
CA GLU A 192 -16.01 8.72 7.21
C GLU A 192 -14.85 7.85 6.74
N LEU A 193 -14.86 6.56 7.08
CA LEU A 193 -13.81 5.61 6.70
C LEU A 193 -14.36 4.55 5.75
N TYR A 194 -13.70 4.35 4.62
CA TYR A 194 -14.14 3.42 3.58
C TYR A 194 -13.07 2.38 3.27
N ILE A 195 -13.52 1.18 2.90
CA ILE A 195 -12.68 0.10 2.36
C ILE A 195 -13.19 -0.29 0.97
N ALA A 196 -12.30 -0.36 0.00
CA ALA A 196 -12.57 -0.86 -1.35
C ALA A 196 -11.94 -2.25 -1.56
N GLY A 197 -12.61 -3.13 -2.27
CA GLY A 197 -12.17 -4.51 -2.49
C GLY A 197 -12.67 -5.14 -3.79
N GLU A 198 -12.60 -6.48 -3.84
CA GLU A 198 -12.97 -7.25 -5.03
C GLU A 198 -14.46 -7.24 -5.33
N GLN A 199 -14.80 -7.52 -6.59
CA GLN A 199 -16.17 -7.80 -7.03
C GLN A 199 -17.19 -6.70 -6.66
N GLY A 200 -16.77 -5.43 -6.68
CA GLY A 200 -17.61 -4.28 -6.35
C GLY A 200 -17.82 -4.07 -4.85
N LEU A 201 -16.99 -4.69 -4.00
CA LEU A 201 -17.07 -4.51 -2.55
C LEU A 201 -16.61 -3.12 -2.15
N LEU A 202 -17.55 -2.33 -1.62
CA LEU A 202 -17.30 -1.09 -0.91
C LEU A 202 -17.89 -1.21 0.48
N LEU A 203 -17.09 -0.94 1.50
CA LEU A 203 -17.52 -0.92 2.89
C LEU A 203 -17.34 0.48 3.47
N LYS A 204 -18.23 0.87 4.37
CA LYS A 204 -18.15 2.10 5.17
C LYS A 204 -18.16 1.75 6.65
N PHE A 205 -17.29 2.37 7.44
CA PHE A 205 -17.29 2.18 8.88
C PHE A 205 -18.51 2.86 9.52
N ASP A 206 -19.35 2.07 10.17
CA ASP A 206 -20.40 2.54 11.05
C ASP A 206 -19.88 2.62 12.48
N ARG A 207 -19.77 3.85 13.00
CA ARG A 207 -19.25 4.12 14.35
C ARG A 207 -20.20 3.65 15.45
N THR A 208 -21.50 3.61 15.20
CA THR A 208 -22.50 3.16 16.19
C THR A 208 -22.45 1.65 16.33
N LEU A 209 -22.38 0.94 15.20
CA LEU A 209 -22.30 -0.52 15.16
C LEU A 209 -20.89 -1.06 15.40
N GLN A 210 -19.87 -0.20 15.35
CA GLN A 210 -18.45 -0.58 15.40
C GLN A 210 -18.13 -1.68 14.38
N ARG A 211 -18.56 -1.44 13.13
CA ARG A 211 -18.54 -2.41 12.03
C ARG A 211 -18.40 -1.73 10.67
N PHE A 212 -17.70 -2.36 9.74
CA PHE A 212 -17.72 -2.01 8.33
C PHE A 212 -18.96 -2.59 7.63
N VAL A 213 -19.88 -1.71 7.23
CA VAL A 213 -21.14 -2.06 6.58
C VAL A 213 -21.00 -1.90 5.07
N LYS A 214 -21.55 -2.85 4.31
CA LYS A 214 -21.48 -2.82 2.85
C LYS A 214 -22.34 -1.71 2.25
N ILE A 215 -21.78 -1.00 1.27
CA ILE A 215 -22.51 -0.09 0.37
C ILE A 215 -22.70 -0.80 -0.97
N GLU A 216 -23.93 -0.80 -1.48
CA GLU A 216 -24.21 -1.33 -2.80
C GLU A 216 -23.75 -0.38 -3.90
N LEU A 217 -23.05 -0.94 -4.88
CA LEU A 217 -22.60 -0.25 -6.09
C LEU A 217 -23.27 -0.86 -7.32
N PRO A 218 -23.56 -0.05 -8.36
CA PRO A 218 -24.01 -0.53 -9.67
C PRO A 218 -22.86 -1.15 -10.50
N TYR A 219 -21.86 -1.72 -9.82
CA TYR A 219 -20.64 -2.27 -10.39
C TYR A 219 -20.22 -3.52 -9.62
N LYS A 220 -19.80 -4.56 -10.35
CA LYS A 220 -19.40 -5.86 -9.78
C LYS A 220 -17.95 -6.25 -10.10
N GLY A 221 -17.16 -5.32 -10.65
CA GLY A 221 -15.72 -5.54 -10.86
C GLY A 221 -14.89 -5.04 -9.67
N SER A 222 -13.62 -5.45 -9.59
CA SER A 222 -12.75 -5.07 -8.47
C SER A 222 -12.50 -3.56 -8.42
N LEU A 223 -12.58 -3.01 -7.21
CA LEU A 223 -12.22 -1.63 -6.90
C LEU A 223 -10.81 -1.63 -6.33
N PHE A 224 -9.89 -0.92 -6.97
CA PHE A 224 -8.50 -0.82 -6.49
C PHE A 224 -8.28 0.38 -5.57
N GLY A 225 -9.25 1.30 -5.49
CA GLY A 225 -9.16 2.39 -4.53
C GLY A 225 -10.46 3.16 -4.30
N VAL A 226 -10.39 3.96 -3.25
CA VAL A 226 -11.41 4.91 -2.83
C VAL A 226 -10.72 6.20 -2.43
N SER A 227 -11.31 7.33 -2.80
CA SER A 227 -10.78 8.68 -2.50
C SER A 227 -11.92 9.68 -2.47
N GLY A 228 -11.71 10.83 -1.84
CA GLY A 228 -12.76 11.82 -1.78
C GLY A 228 -12.40 13.01 -0.90
N ALA A 229 -12.98 14.15 -1.23
CA ALA A 229 -12.84 15.41 -0.50
C ALA A 229 -13.99 16.34 -0.88
N ASN A 230 -14.29 17.31 -0.03
CA ASN A 230 -15.28 18.36 -0.30
C ASN A 230 -16.63 17.81 -0.78
N GLY A 231 -17.11 16.75 -0.12
CA GLY A 231 -18.37 16.07 -0.42
C GLY A 231 -18.33 15.11 -1.62
N LEU A 232 -17.23 15.03 -2.36
CA LEU A 232 -17.02 14.00 -3.39
C LEU A 232 -16.55 12.71 -2.72
N LEU A 233 -17.17 11.59 -3.08
CA LEU A 233 -16.67 10.23 -2.87
C LEU A 233 -16.48 9.60 -4.25
N LEU A 234 -15.30 9.05 -4.51
CA LEU A 234 -14.93 8.42 -5.76
C LEU A 234 -14.36 7.02 -5.48
N VAL A 235 -14.87 6.02 -6.18
CA VAL A 235 -14.30 4.67 -6.22
C VAL A 235 -13.84 4.36 -7.62
N TYR A 236 -12.75 3.61 -7.75
CA TYR A 236 -12.13 3.33 -9.03
C TYR A 236 -11.43 1.98 -9.05
N GLY A 237 -11.28 1.38 -10.23
CA GLY A 237 -10.57 0.12 -10.35
C GLY A 237 -10.60 -0.49 -11.74
N LEU A 238 -11.00 -1.76 -11.79
CA LEU A 238 -10.83 -2.65 -12.93
C LEU A 238 -11.43 -2.07 -14.22
N ARG A 239 -10.69 -2.23 -15.33
CA ARG A 239 -11.11 -1.86 -16.69
C ARG A 239 -11.53 -0.38 -16.85
N GLY A 240 -10.80 0.54 -16.23
CA GLY A 240 -11.06 1.98 -16.38
C GLY A 240 -12.31 2.49 -15.66
N ASN A 241 -12.96 1.68 -14.83
CA ASN A 241 -14.23 2.07 -14.21
C ASN A 241 -13.98 2.96 -12.99
N ALA A 242 -14.67 4.10 -12.95
CA ALA A 242 -14.80 4.95 -11.78
C ALA A 242 -16.26 5.34 -11.57
N PHE A 243 -16.66 5.47 -10.31
CA PHE A 243 -18.00 5.87 -9.89
C PHE A 243 -17.89 6.94 -8.82
N ARG A 244 -18.71 7.98 -8.95
CA ARG A 244 -18.75 9.11 -8.04
C ARG A 244 -20.07 9.17 -7.28
N SER A 245 -20.00 9.66 -6.06
CA SER A 245 -21.14 10.01 -5.22
C SER A 245 -20.89 11.39 -4.60
N THR A 246 -21.96 12.16 -4.41
CA THR A 246 -21.94 13.47 -3.72
C THR A 246 -22.81 13.51 -2.46
N ASP A 247 -23.32 12.36 -2.04
CA ASP A 247 -24.27 12.20 -0.93
C ASP A 247 -23.83 11.07 0.03
N GLY A 248 -22.51 10.88 0.16
CA GLY A 248 -21.93 9.93 1.11
C GLY A 248 -22.04 8.47 0.71
N GLY A 249 -22.36 8.18 -0.56
CA GLY A 249 -22.50 6.84 -1.12
C GLY A 249 -23.94 6.35 -1.26
N ALA A 250 -24.93 7.24 -1.12
CA ALA A 250 -26.35 6.89 -1.29
C ALA A 250 -26.72 6.76 -2.78
N ASN A 251 -26.22 7.65 -3.63
CA ASN A 251 -26.40 7.60 -5.08
C ASN A 251 -25.05 7.63 -5.80
N TRP A 252 -24.99 6.92 -6.94
CA TRP A 252 -23.77 6.73 -7.71
C TRP A 252 -23.98 7.06 -9.19
N GLU A 253 -23.02 7.80 -9.75
CA GLU A 253 -22.92 8.13 -11.16
C GLU A 253 -21.61 7.55 -11.71
N LYS A 254 -21.65 6.93 -12.90
CA LYS A 254 -20.42 6.45 -13.56
C LYS A 254 -19.66 7.64 -14.13
N ALA A 255 -18.37 7.73 -13.84
CA ALA A 255 -17.50 8.72 -14.44
C ALA A 255 -17.05 8.30 -15.84
N ASP A 256 -16.97 9.24 -16.77
CA ASP A 256 -16.38 9.01 -18.09
C ASP A 256 -14.86 9.17 -18.00
N THR A 257 -14.14 8.05 -18.05
CA THR A 257 -12.68 8.00 -17.95
C THR A 257 -11.99 7.97 -19.31
N GLY A 258 -12.74 7.69 -20.39
CA GLY A 258 -12.20 7.54 -21.74
C GLY A 258 -11.19 6.40 -21.95
N ILE A 259 -10.95 5.53 -20.97
CA ILE A 259 -9.96 4.45 -21.05
C ILE A 259 -10.50 3.11 -20.53
N SER A 260 -9.85 2.02 -20.95
CA SER A 260 -10.15 0.65 -20.50
C SER A 260 -9.05 0.06 -19.60
N ALA A 261 -7.94 0.75 -19.38
CA ALA A 261 -6.88 0.30 -18.47
C ALA A 261 -7.34 0.43 -17.00
N GLY A 262 -6.98 -0.54 -16.15
CA GLY A 262 -7.32 -0.51 -14.72
C GLY A 262 -6.77 0.74 -14.03
N LEU A 263 -7.62 1.42 -13.25
CA LEU A 263 -7.25 2.62 -12.50
C LEU A 263 -6.56 2.23 -11.18
N THR A 264 -5.45 2.88 -10.84
CA THR A 264 -4.61 2.50 -9.69
C THR A 264 -4.52 3.55 -8.61
N GLY A 265 -4.67 4.82 -8.95
CA GLY A 265 -4.49 5.93 -8.02
C GLY A 265 -5.46 7.06 -8.30
N CYS A 266 -5.77 7.80 -7.25
CA CYS A 266 -6.57 9.02 -7.31
C CYS A 266 -5.97 10.06 -6.39
N LEU A 267 -5.88 11.30 -6.88
CA LEU A 267 -5.51 12.47 -6.10
C LEU A 267 -6.55 13.55 -6.31
N ILE A 268 -7.06 14.12 -5.22
CA ILE A 268 -7.91 15.31 -5.27
C ILE A 268 -7.09 16.49 -4.81
N ARG A 269 -6.98 17.49 -5.68
CA ARG A 269 -6.18 18.69 -5.44
C ARG A 269 -6.96 19.72 -4.65
N GLY A 270 -6.24 20.68 -4.07
CA GLY A 270 -6.85 21.79 -3.31
C GLY A 270 -7.80 22.66 -4.15
N ASP A 271 -7.61 22.73 -5.46
CA ASP A 271 -8.51 23.41 -6.40
C ASP A 271 -9.77 22.59 -6.75
N GLY A 272 -9.91 21.37 -6.19
CA GLY A 272 -11.02 20.46 -6.44
C GLY A 272 -10.90 19.64 -7.73
N SER A 273 -9.82 19.80 -8.52
CA SER A 273 -9.55 18.94 -9.66
C SER A 273 -9.12 17.54 -9.20
N VAL A 274 -9.45 16.53 -10.01
CA VAL A 274 -9.21 15.12 -9.70
C VAL A 274 -8.25 14.54 -10.72
N VAL A 275 -7.17 13.93 -10.25
CA VAL A 275 -6.20 13.22 -11.08
C VAL A 275 -6.36 11.73 -10.86
N LEU A 276 -6.49 10.95 -11.94
CA LEU A 276 -6.46 9.49 -11.89
C LEU A 276 -5.22 8.96 -12.61
N SER A 277 -4.72 7.82 -12.14
CA SER A 277 -3.66 7.06 -12.80
C SER A 277 -4.12 5.66 -13.18
N SER A 278 -3.43 5.01 -14.12
CA SER A 278 -3.75 3.64 -14.54
C SER A 278 -2.53 2.71 -14.60
N GLN A 279 -2.82 1.40 -14.65
CA GLN A 279 -1.82 0.35 -14.89
C GLN A 279 -1.14 0.45 -16.25
N ALA A 280 -1.74 1.17 -17.21
CA ALA A 280 -1.12 1.45 -18.51
C ALA A 280 -0.37 2.80 -18.50
N GLY A 281 -0.04 3.35 -17.34
CA GLY A 281 0.74 4.58 -17.23
C GLY A 281 0.00 5.87 -17.58
N HIS A 282 -1.28 5.81 -17.96
CA HIS A 282 -2.08 7.01 -18.22
C HIS A 282 -2.24 7.88 -16.96
N VAL A 283 -2.20 9.21 -17.16
CA VAL A 283 -2.62 10.21 -16.18
C VAL A 283 -3.81 10.98 -16.74
N LEU A 284 -4.92 10.97 -16.02
CA LEU A 284 -6.18 11.59 -16.39
C LEU A 284 -6.49 12.75 -15.45
N LEU A 285 -7.12 13.81 -15.96
CA LEU A 285 -7.55 14.98 -15.17
C LEU A 285 -9.03 15.27 -15.39
N SER A 286 -9.73 15.47 -14.29
CA SER A 286 -11.09 16.01 -14.24
C SER A 286 -11.08 17.39 -13.59
N ARG A 287 -11.82 18.32 -14.19
CA ARG A 287 -12.11 19.66 -13.64
C ARG A 287 -13.59 19.84 -13.31
N ASP A 288 -14.39 18.78 -13.41
CA ASP A 288 -15.84 18.76 -13.24
C ASP A 288 -16.29 17.85 -12.08
N ARG A 289 -15.46 17.79 -11.02
CA ARG A 289 -15.69 17.00 -9.80
C ARG A 289 -15.80 15.49 -10.07
N GLY A 290 -14.95 14.98 -10.95
CA GLY A 290 -14.81 13.57 -11.28
C GLY A 290 -15.93 13.02 -12.15
N LYS A 291 -16.68 13.87 -12.88
CA LYS A 291 -17.73 13.40 -13.81
C LYS A 291 -17.12 12.92 -15.12
N SER A 292 -16.19 13.68 -15.68
CA SER A 292 -15.46 13.33 -16.90
C SER A 292 -13.98 13.62 -16.76
N PHE A 293 -13.18 12.84 -17.48
CA PHE A 293 -11.73 12.93 -17.44
C PHE A 293 -11.15 13.08 -18.85
N ARG A 294 -10.10 13.88 -18.95
CA ARG A 294 -9.25 13.96 -20.14
C ARG A 294 -7.87 13.37 -19.86
N LEU A 295 -7.30 12.70 -20.85
CA LEU A 295 -5.91 12.25 -20.80
C LEU A 295 -4.96 13.45 -20.84
N VAL A 296 -4.03 13.54 -19.89
CA VAL A 296 -3.07 14.66 -19.78
C VAL A 296 -1.65 14.22 -20.11
N SER A 297 -1.32 12.93 -19.93
CA SER A 297 -0.01 12.39 -20.26
C SER A 297 -0.08 10.98 -20.81
N THR A 298 0.71 10.77 -21.86
CA THR A 298 0.90 9.51 -22.60
C THR A 298 2.38 9.11 -22.69
N ALA A 299 3.29 9.82 -22.02
CA ALA A 299 4.72 9.49 -21.99
C ALA A 299 4.91 8.02 -21.58
N PRO A 300 5.95 7.31 -22.08
CA PRO A 300 5.92 5.86 -22.23
C PRO A 300 5.42 5.14 -20.98
N ALA A 301 4.34 4.39 -21.21
CA ALA A 301 3.40 3.79 -20.29
C ALA A 301 4.00 2.76 -19.31
N ALA A 302 4.87 3.20 -18.40
CA ALA A 302 5.22 2.39 -17.24
C ALA A 302 4.04 2.37 -16.26
N PRO A 303 3.59 1.18 -15.80
CA PRO A 303 2.51 1.06 -14.84
C PRO A 303 2.71 1.96 -13.62
N ILE A 304 1.69 2.72 -13.26
CA ILE A 304 1.68 3.57 -12.07
C ILE A 304 1.02 2.78 -10.94
N PHE A 305 1.69 2.71 -9.79
CA PHE A 305 1.18 2.06 -8.59
C PHE A 305 0.70 3.05 -7.54
N ALA A 306 1.42 4.16 -7.34
CA ALA A 306 1.01 5.21 -6.42
C ALA A 306 1.31 6.61 -6.96
N MET A 307 0.64 7.61 -6.38
CA MET A 307 0.75 9.01 -6.74
C MET A 307 0.58 9.88 -5.50
N VAL A 308 1.35 10.97 -5.42
CA VAL A 308 1.17 12.02 -4.41
C VAL A 308 1.21 13.41 -5.03
N ALA A 309 0.54 14.36 -4.37
CA ALA A 309 0.64 15.77 -4.73
C ALA A 309 2.00 16.34 -4.36
N LEU A 310 2.50 17.24 -5.20
CA LEU A 310 3.61 18.14 -4.94
C LEU A 310 3.13 19.60 -4.98
N ASP A 311 4.04 20.52 -4.70
CA ASP A 311 3.81 21.96 -4.85
C ASP A 311 3.45 22.33 -6.31
N GLU A 312 2.68 23.42 -6.48
CA GLU A 312 2.31 24.03 -7.77
C GLU A 312 1.51 23.12 -8.74
N GLY A 313 0.83 22.09 -8.22
CA GLY A 313 0.03 21.19 -9.05
C GLY A 313 0.85 20.15 -9.82
N ASN A 314 2.11 19.97 -9.45
CA ASN A 314 2.91 18.83 -9.88
C ASN A 314 2.52 17.57 -9.08
N ILE A 315 2.90 16.41 -9.61
CA ILE A 315 2.72 15.11 -8.94
C ILE A 315 4.01 14.31 -9.00
N ALA A 316 4.20 13.47 -8.00
CA ALA A 316 5.16 12.37 -8.06
C ALA A 316 4.38 11.06 -8.27
N LEU A 317 4.93 10.21 -9.13
CA LEU A 317 4.38 8.91 -9.48
C LEU A 317 5.41 7.84 -9.18
N SER A 318 4.99 6.73 -8.57
CA SER A 318 5.83 5.54 -8.41
C SER A 318 5.25 4.37 -9.20
N GLY A 319 6.12 3.48 -9.67
CA GLY A 319 5.70 2.32 -10.43
C GLY A 319 6.85 1.44 -10.89
N ILE A 320 6.66 0.78 -12.03
CA ILE A 320 7.75 0.05 -12.69
C ILE A 320 8.78 1.07 -13.20
N GLY A 321 10.04 0.92 -12.81
CA GLY A 321 11.12 1.84 -13.19
C GLY A 321 11.37 2.97 -12.20
N GLY A 322 10.70 2.98 -11.04
CA GLY A 322 11.00 3.90 -9.94
C GLY A 322 10.04 5.06 -9.83
N ILE A 323 10.59 6.24 -9.55
CA ILE A 323 9.83 7.48 -9.29
C ILE A 323 10.02 8.45 -10.45
N ARG A 324 8.92 9.09 -10.87
CA ARG A 324 8.94 10.18 -11.85
C ARG A 324 8.12 11.38 -11.38
N LEU A 325 8.58 12.57 -11.72
CA LEU A 325 7.88 13.82 -11.45
C LEU A 325 7.17 14.28 -12.72
N GLU A 326 5.92 14.72 -12.59
CA GLU A 326 5.09 15.09 -13.72
C GLU A 326 4.28 16.35 -13.42
N ALA A 327 4.24 17.27 -14.40
CA ALA A 327 3.39 18.43 -14.34
C ALA A 327 2.03 18.10 -14.96
N VAL A 328 0.94 18.30 -14.23
CA VAL A 328 -0.42 18.07 -14.74
C VAL A 328 -1.13 19.41 -14.79
N LYS A 329 -1.30 19.90 -16.01
CA LYS A 329 -1.97 21.17 -16.34
C LYS A 329 -3.33 20.91 -16.99
#